data_AF-A0A534LJ24-F1
#
_entry.id   AF-A0A534LJ24-F1
#
_cell.length_a   1.000
_cell.length_b   1.000
_cell.length_c   1.000
_cell.angle_alpha   90.00
_cell.angle_beta   90.00
_cell.angle_gamma   90.00
#
_symmetry.space_group_name_H-M   'P 1'
#
loop_
_entity.id
_entity.type
_entity.pdbx_description
1 polymer ?
#
loop_
_entity_poly.entity_id
_entity_poly.type
_entity_poly.pdbx_seq_one_letter_code
_entity_poly.pdbx_strand_id
1 'polypeptide(L)'
;MTSTKVAEAKAALERGEFDAAFILSAEAQAELPEDSEARELYAVIHLAKAIRLSDRAREARRLDLLHREIDYDVEFQDSPEVTRAYDEAAAAIDDVLRVAPDHWKARMLKAALVFRRDRESGRPQALEILHALAEADPTNKQIPFTIRKIERPCVRCGDTGFCPHCKGRGQRRVLRMERKCEKCYGRGICPACGVL
;
A
#
# COMPACT_ATOMS: atom_id res chain seq x y z
N MET A 1 34.18 5.36 0.53
CA MET A 1 34.11 6.66 1.23
C MET A 1 32.65 6.90 1.53
N THR A 2 32.27 7.00 2.80
CA THR A 2 30.89 7.30 3.19
C THR A 2 30.53 8.68 2.65
N SER A 3 29.49 8.80 1.82
CA SER A 3 29.05 10.11 1.32
C SER A 3 28.64 11.01 2.50
N THR A 4 29.07 12.27 2.47
CA THR A 4 28.66 13.28 3.46
C THR A 4 27.14 13.34 3.57
N LYS A 5 26.42 13.15 2.45
CA LYS A 5 24.96 13.18 2.41
C LYS A 5 24.31 12.00 3.11
N VAL A 6 24.93 10.82 3.09
CA VAL A 6 24.45 9.65 3.88
C VAL A 6 24.51 9.98 5.38
N ALA A 7 25.62 10.58 5.83
CA ALA A 7 25.77 10.99 7.22
C ALA A 7 24.78 12.10 7.60
N GLU A 8 24.60 13.10 6.74
CA GLU A 8 23.64 14.20 6.94
C GLU A 8 22.19 13.69 6.98
N ALA A 9 21.81 12.78 6.08
CA ALA A 9 20.49 12.17 6.05
C ALA A 9 20.20 11.38 7.33
N LYS A 10 21.18 10.61 7.84
CA LYS A 10 21.07 9.91 9.13
C LYS A 10 20.89 10.89 10.29
N ALA A 11 21.69 11.95 10.33
CA ALA A 11 21.58 12.97 11.37
C ALA A 11 20.23 13.70 11.33
N ALA A 12 19.67 13.94 10.13
CA ALA A 12 18.33 14.50 9.97
C ALA A 12 17.25 13.55 10.51
N LEU A 13 17.36 12.24 10.28
CA LEU A 13 16.45 11.25 10.89
C LEU A 13 16.52 11.27 12.42
N GLU A 14 17.71 11.36 13.00
CA GLU A 14 17.90 11.43 14.46
C GLU A 14 17.24 12.68 15.08
N ARG A 15 17.21 13.79 14.33
CA ARG A 15 16.51 15.02 14.74
C ARG A 15 15.01 15.02 14.42
N GLY A 16 14.50 13.99 13.75
CA GLY A 16 13.10 13.92 13.30
C GLY A 16 12.78 14.80 12.08
N GLU A 17 13.79 15.29 11.38
CA GLU A 17 13.67 16.12 10.18
C GLU A 17 13.44 15.25 8.93
N PHE A 18 12.27 14.60 8.87
CA PHE A 18 11.97 13.59 7.85
C PHE A 18 12.02 14.10 6.41
N ASP A 19 11.60 15.35 6.16
CA ASP A 19 11.63 15.94 4.81
C ASP A 19 13.07 16.19 4.34
N ALA A 20 13.94 16.66 5.24
CA ALA A 20 15.36 16.82 4.96
C ALA A 20 16.02 15.47 4.70
N ALA A 21 15.74 14.47 5.55
CA ALA A 21 16.26 13.11 5.37
C ALA A 21 15.81 12.48 4.04
N PHE A 22 14.57 12.74 3.62
CA PHE A 22 14.05 12.29 2.33
C PHE A 22 14.86 12.86 1.17
N ILE A 23 15.05 14.19 1.14
CA ILE A 23 15.82 14.87 0.09
C ILE A 23 17.28 14.38 0.08
N LEU A 24 17.95 14.40 1.24
CA LEU A 24 19.35 14.01 1.36
C LEU A 24 19.60 12.56 0.97
N SER A 25 18.68 11.64 1.28
CA SER A 25 18.80 10.24 0.86
C SER A 25 18.66 10.05 -0.64
N ALA A 26 17.79 10.83 -1.30
CA ALA A 26 17.66 10.82 -2.76
C ALA A 26 18.92 11.38 -3.44
N GLU A 27 19.48 12.45 -2.90
CA GLU A 27 20.73 13.02 -3.41
C GLU A 27 21.91 12.07 -3.21
N ALA A 28 22.04 11.44 -2.04
CA ALA A 28 23.07 10.44 -1.77
C ALA A 28 23.01 9.29 -2.77
N GLN A 29 21.81 8.75 -3.04
CA GLN A 29 21.62 7.66 -4.00
C GLN A 29 21.89 8.09 -5.45
N ALA A 30 21.63 9.35 -5.80
CA ALA A 30 21.94 9.88 -7.13
C ALA A 30 23.44 10.07 -7.34
N GLU A 31 24.17 10.49 -6.31
CA GLU A 31 25.62 10.69 -6.36
C GLU A 31 26.41 9.39 -6.37
N LEU A 32 25.98 8.40 -5.58
CA LEU A 32 26.65 7.11 -5.46
C LEU A 32 25.67 5.93 -5.63
N PRO A 33 25.21 5.61 -6.86
CA PRO A 33 24.21 4.56 -7.08
C PRO A 33 24.66 3.15 -6.64
N GLU A 34 25.97 2.90 -6.68
CA GLU A 34 26.59 1.64 -6.31
C GLU A 34 26.91 1.51 -4.82
N ASP A 35 26.77 2.59 -4.05
CA ASP A 35 26.99 2.55 -2.60
C ASP A 35 25.80 1.85 -1.91
N SER A 36 26.09 0.72 -1.26
CA SER A 36 25.09 -0.07 -0.56
C SER A 36 24.42 0.71 0.57
N GLU A 37 25.16 1.61 1.24
CA GLU A 37 24.64 2.38 2.37
C GLU A 37 23.66 3.46 1.91
N ALA A 38 24.00 4.18 0.83
CA ALA A 38 23.10 5.13 0.17
C ALA A 38 21.81 4.43 -0.32
N ARG A 39 21.95 3.24 -0.92
CA ARG A 39 20.84 2.42 -1.42
C ARG A 39 19.89 1.98 -0.32
N GLU A 40 20.44 1.48 0.79
CA GLU A 40 19.65 1.04 1.94
C GLU A 40 18.91 2.23 2.58
N LEU A 41 19.60 3.36 2.78
CA LEU A 41 19.01 4.54 3.38
C LEU A 41 17.86 5.10 2.52
N TYR A 42 18.07 5.19 1.21
CA TYR A 42 17.03 5.55 0.25
C TYR A 42 15.82 4.61 0.37
N ALA A 43 16.06 3.30 0.28
CA ALA A 43 14.99 2.31 0.27
C ALA A 43 14.13 2.37 1.55
N VAL A 44 14.75 2.50 2.72
CA VAL A 44 14.02 2.58 4.00
C VAL A 44 13.18 3.85 4.11
N ILE A 45 13.74 5.01 3.82
CA ILE A 45 13.05 6.29 3.94
C ILE A 45 11.92 6.41 2.90
N HIS A 46 12.20 6.04 1.66
CA HIS A 46 11.22 6.11 0.58
C HIS A 46 10.12 5.05 0.72
N LEU A 47 10.42 3.88 1.28
CA LEU A 47 9.39 2.89 1.62
C LEU A 47 8.39 3.46 2.65
N ALA A 48 8.84 4.22 3.64
CA ALA A 48 7.94 4.86 4.59
C ALA A 48 6.99 5.84 3.89
N LYS A 49 7.47 6.61 2.89
CA LYS A 49 6.61 7.44 2.04
C LYS A 49 5.62 6.60 1.23
N ALA A 50 6.07 5.53 0.58
CA ALA A 50 5.23 4.64 -0.21
C ALA A 50 4.10 4.00 0.63
N ILE A 51 4.38 3.61 1.88
CA ILE A 51 3.38 3.10 2.83
C ILE A 51 2.34 4.19 3.14
N ARG A 52 2.77 5.40 3.48
CA ARG A 52 1.86 6.53 3.76
C ARG A 52 0.96 6.87 2.57
N LEU A 53 1.51 6.87 1.35
CA LEU A 53 0.74 7.10 0.13
C LEU A 53 -0.25 5.98 -0.14
N SER A 54 0.14 4.72 0.09
CA SER A 54 -0.74 3.56 -0.04
C SER A 54 -1.92 3.62 0.94
N ASP A 55 -1.67 4.04 2.18
CA ASP A 55 -2.72 4.25 3.19
C ASP A 55 -3.62 5.44 2.82
N ARG A 56 -3.05 6.53 2.29
CA ARG A 56 -3.81 7.69 1.79
C ARG A 56 -4.71 7.34 0.62
N ALA A 57 -4.24 6.54 -0.34
CA ALA A 57 -5.04 6.07 -1.47
C ALA A 57 -6.25 5.26 -1.00
N ARG A 58 -6.03 4.34 -0.04
CA ARG A 58 -7.11 3.57 0.59
C ARG A 58 -8.13 4.49 1.28
N GLU A 59 -7.64 5.47 2.04
CA GLU A 59 -8.50 6.40 2.77
C GLU A 59 -9.28 7.32 1.83
N ALA A 60 -8.65 7.82 0.77
CA ALA A 60 -9.32 8.60 -0.28
C ALA A 60 -10.48 7.81 -0.88
N ARG A 61 -10.26 6.53 -1.23
CA ARG A 61 -11.33 5.65 -1.71
C ARG A 61 -12.46 5.47 -0.70
N ARG A 62 -12.12 5.27 0.57
CA ARG A 62 -13.13 5.13 1.65
C ARG A 62 -13.99 6.38 1.77
N LEU A 63 -13.37 7.56 1.73
CA LEU A 63 -14.06 8.85 1.81
C LEU A 63 -14.92 9.11 0.56
N ASP A 64 -14.42 8.75 -0.62
CA ASP A 64 -15.17 8.86 -1.88
C ASP A 64 -16.45 7.98 -1.84
N LEU A 65 -16.29 6.73 -1.41
CA LEU A 65 -17.42 5.82 -1.18
C LEU A 65 -18.43 6.39 -0.20
N LEU A 66 -17.95 6.97 0.90
CA LEU A 66 -18.80 7.61 1.92
C LEU A 66 -19.59 8.79 1.33
N HIS A 67 -18.90 9.69 0.64
CA HIS A 67 -19.47 10.91 0.08
C HIS A 67 -20.50 10.66 -1.01
N ARG A 68 -20.22 9.71 -1.91
CA ARG A 68 -21.06 9.47 -3.10
C ARG A 68 -22.31 8.63 -2.82
N GLU A 69 -22.51 8.14 -1.58
CA GLU A 69 -23.68 7.34 -1.20
C GLU A 69 -24.02 6.16 -2.15
N ILE A 70 -23.04 5.66 -2.92
CA ILE A 70 -23.22 4.64 -3.98
C ILE A 70 -24.03 3.42 -3.50
N ASP A 71 -25.06 3.10 -4.29
CA ASP A 71 -25.99 2.01 -4.02
C ASP A 71 -25.39 0.61 -4.23
N TYR A 72 -26.07 -0.44 -3.73
CA TYR A 72 -25.50 -1.81 -3.64
C TYR A 72 -25.29 -2.46 -5.02
N ASP A 73 -26.00 -1.92 -6.01
CA ASP A 73 -26.25 -2.44 -7.35
C ASP A 73 -25.56 -1.61 -8.44
N VAL A 74 -24.83 -0.56 -8.05
CA VAL A 74 -24.00 0.23 -8.95
C VAL A 74 -22.56 -0.27 -8.86
N GLU A 75 -22.00 -0.63 -10.00
CA GLU A 75 -20.58 -0.97 -10.12
C GLU A 75 -19.73 0.23 -9.70
N PHE A 76 -18.90 0.03 -8.68
CA PHE A 76 -18.06 1.09 -8.14
C PHE A 76 -16.88 1.36 -9.08
N GLN A 77 -16.76 2.63 -9.48
CA GLN A 77 -15.58 3.15 -10.16
C GLN A 77 -14.92 4.22 -9.29
N ASP A 78 -13.60 4.12 -9.15
CA ASP A 78 -12.80 5.15 -8.48
C ASP A 78 -13.01 6.51 -9.16
N SER A 79 -13.14 7.56 -8.34
CA SER A 79 -13.06 8.92 -8.86
C SER A 79 -11.63 9.24 -9.35
N PRO A 80 -11.46 10.23 -10.24
CA PRO A 80 -10.14 10.62 -10.74
C PRO A 80 -9.13 10.94 -9.62
N GLU A 81 -9.60 11.48 -8.50
CA GLU A 81 -8.80 11.77 -7.31
C GLU A 81 -8.28 10.48 -6.65
N VAL A 82 -9.13 9.46 -6.53
CA VAL A 82 -8.74 8.16 -5.98
C VAL A 82 -7.76 7.46 -6.92
N THR A 83 -8.05 7.46 -8.23
CA THR A 83 -7.14 6.92 -9.24
C THR A 83 -5.75 7.55 -9.11
N ARG A 84 -5.68 8.89 -9.03
CA ARG A 84 -4.42 9.62 -8.87
C ARG A 84 -3.68 9.26 -7.59
N ALA A 85 -4.39 9.05 -6.48
CA ALA A 85 -3.77 8.65 -5.22
C ALA A 85 -3.16 7.24 -5.30
N TYR A 86 -3.81 6.31 -6.01
CA TYR A 86 -3.26 4.98 -6.29
C TYR A 86 -2.05 5.05 -7.23
N ASP A 87 -2.08 5.90 -8.25
CA ASP A 87 -0.95 6.13 -9.15
C ASP A 87 0.27 6.70 -8.41
N GLU A 88 0.06 7.69 -7.53
CA GLU A 88 1.11 8.27 -6.70
C GLU A 88 1.74 7.22 -5.75
N ALA A 89 0.90 6.38 -5.13
CA ALA A 89 1.37 5.29 -4.30
C ALA A 89 2.17 4.25 -5.11
N ALA A 90 1.71 3.90 -6.31
CA ALA A 90 2.40 2.95 -7.18
C ALA A 90 3.78 3.48 -7.61
N ALA A 91 3.84 4.74 -8.05
CA ALA A 91 5.09 5.39 -8.43
C ALA A 91 6.10 5.42 -7.27
N ALA A 92 5.66 5.72 -6.05
CA ALA A 92 6.54 5.72 -4.89
C ALA A 92 7.08 4.33 -4.53
N ILE A 93 6.30 3.26 -4.77
CA ILE A 93 6.78 1.88 -4.59
C ILE A 93 7.79 1.53 -5.69
N ASP A 94 7.52 1.92 -6.92
CA ASP A 94 8.40 1.66 -8.06
C ASP A 94 9.73 2.41 -7.93
N ASP A 95 9.75 3.61 -7.33
CA ASP A 95 10.98 4.31 -6.97
C ASP A 95 11.88 3.50 -6.03
N VAL A 96 11.29 2.86 -5.01
CA VAL A 96 12.02 1.98 -4.09
C VAL A 96 12.53 0.75 -4.82
N LEU A 97 11.68 0.10 -5.63
CA LEU A 97 12.04 -1.12 -6.34
C LEU A 97 13.05 -0.88 -7.47
N ARG A 98 13.12 0.33 -8.04
CA ARG A 98 14.15 0.71 -9.00
C ARG A 98 15.54 0.70 -8.37
N VAL A 99 15.65 1.10 -7.10
CA VAL A 99 16.91 1.20 -6.37
C VAL A 99 17.24 -0.10 -5.62
N ALA A 100 16.23 -0.79 -5.09
CA ALA A 100 16.34 -2.05 -4.39
C ALA A 100 15.33 -3.07 -4.93
N PRO A 101 15.62 -3.71 -6.09
CA PRO A 101 14.67 -4.60 -6.78
C PRO A 101 14.16 -5.73 -5.91
N ASP A 102 15.02 -6.32 -5.07
CA ASP A 102 14.71 -7.45 -4.19
C ASP A 102 14.16 -7.03 -2.82
N HIS A 103 13.81 -5.75 -2.62
CA HIS A 103 13.30 -5.27 -1.35
C HIS A 103 11.92 -5.89 -1.03
N TRP A 104 11.93 -6.93 -0.20
CA TRP A 104 10.76 -7.79 0.03
C TRP A 104 9.51 -7.02 0.49
N LYS A 105 9.64 -6.02 1.38
CA LYS A 105 8.50 -5.22 1.84
C LYS A 105 7.90 -4.34 0.73
N ALA A 106 8.73 -3.82 -0.17
CA ALA A 106 8.27 -2.99 -1.28
C ALA A 106 7.54 -3.84 -2.32
N ARG A 107 8.04 -5.05 -2.59
CA ARG A 107 7.34 -6.06 -3.41
C ARG A 107 6.01 -6.47 -2.79
N MET A 108 5.99 -6.78 -1.49
CA MET A 108 4.75 -7.07 -0.75
C MET A 108 3.74 -5.91 -0.85
N LEU A 109 4.21 -4.68 -0.67
CA LEU A 109 3.37 -3.48 -0.77
C LEU A 109 2.84 -3.29 -2.19
N LYS A 110 3.65 -3.54 -3.23
CA LYS A 110 3.22 -3.52 -4.64
C LYS A 110 2.11 -4.53 -4.89
N ALA A 111 2.31 -5.79 -4.49
CA ALA A 111 1.31 -6.84 -4.63
C ALA A 111 -0.02 -6.46 -3.94
N ALA A 112 0.05 -5.91 -2.72
CA ALA A 112 -1.11 -5.43 -2.00
C ALA A 112 -1.78 -4.23 -2.68
N LEU A 113 -1.01 -3.29 -3.24
CA LEU A 113 -1.55 -2.09 -3.90
C LEU A 113 -2.28 -2.46 -5.19
N VAL A 114 -1.64 -3.23 -6.08
CA VAL A 114 -2.23 -3.58 -7.39
C VAL A 114 -3.49 -4.42 -7.22
N PHE A 115 -3.47 -5.38 -6.29
CA PHE A 115 -4.65 -6.18 -5.98
C PHE A 115 -5.78 -5.37 -5.34
N ARG A 116 -5.45 -4.42 -4.45
CA ARG A 116 -6.48 -3.55 -3.85
C ARG A 116 -7.06 -2.59 -4.87
N ARG A 117 -6.24 -2.09 -5.81
CA ARG A 117 -6.70 -1.15 -6.83
C ARG A 117 -7.80 -1.80 -7.66
N ASP A 118 -7.53 -2.99 -8.17
CA ASP A 118 -8.44 -3.82 -8.94
C ASP A 118 -8.14 -5.30 -8.65
N ARG A 119 -9.12 -6.01 -8.10
CA ARG A 119 -8.96 -7.41 -7.66
C ARG A 119 -9.06 -8.41 -8.80
N GLU A 120 -9.61 -8.02 -9.94
CA GLU A 120 -9.67 -8.85 -11.12
C GLU A 120 -8.37 -8.70 -11.91
N SER A 121 -8.09 -7.49 -12.40
CA SER A 121 -6.90 -7.24 -13.24
C SER A 121 -5.59 -7.28 -12.46
N GLY A 122 -5.59 -6.88 -11.19
CA GLY A 122 -4.39 -6.83 -10.35
C GLY A 122 -4.00 -8.18 -9.71
N ARG A 123 -4.88 -9.18 -9.73
CA ARG A 123 -4.62 -10.48 -9.07
C ARG A 123 -3.48 -11.27 -9.71
N PRO A 124 -3.41 -11.45 -11.04
CA PRO A 124 -2.31 -12.18 -11.66
C PRO A 124 -0.95 -11.60 -11.27
N GLN A 125 -0.80 -10.27 -11.38
CA GLN A 125 0.44 -9.58 -11.01
C GLN A 125 0.75 -9.69 -9.52
N ALA A 126 -0.25 -9.55 -8.64
CA ALA A 126 -0.04 -9.70 -7.21
C ALA A 126 0.43 -11.11 -6.84
N LEU A 127 -0.17 -12.15 -7.44
CA LEU A 127 0.23 -13.54 -7.20
C LEU A 127 1.62 -13.83 -7.73
N GLU A 128 1.97 -13.34 -8.92
CA GLU A 128 3.33 -13.48 -9.48
C GLU A 128 4.38 -12.95 -8.52
N ILE A 129 4.18 -11.71 -8.01
CA ILE A 129 5.10 -11.10 -7.04
C ILE A 129 5.17 -11.93 -5.75
N LEU A 130 4.03 -12.40 -5.24
CA LEU A 130 3.98 -13.14 -3.98
C LEU A 130 4.58 -14.54 -4.09
N HIS A 131 4.40 -15.23 -5.21
CA HIS A 131 5.02 -16.53 -5.46
C HIS A 131 6.54 -16.39 -5.55
N ALA A 132 7.04 -15.40 -6.31
CA ALA A 132 8.47 -15.11 -6.37
C ALA A 132 9.06 -14.79 -4.98
N LEU A 133 8.32 -14.05 -4.14
CA LEU A 133 8.72 -13.79 -2.75
C LEU A 133 8.72 -15.06 -1.88
N ALA A 134 7.73 -15.94 -2.04
CA ALA A 134 7.64 -17.19 -1.28
C ALA A 134 8.78 -18.15 -1.64
N GLU A 135 9.20 -18.16 -2.90
CA GLU A 135 10.36 -18.93 -3.38
C GLU A 135 11.67 -18.36 -2.83
N ALA A 136 11.82 -17.03 -2.83
CA ALA A 136 13.02 -16.36 -2.34
C ALA A 136 13.22 -16.48 -0.81
N ASP A 137 12.13 -16.44 -0.03
CA ASP A 137 12.16 -16.63 1.42
C ASP A 137 10.97 -17.47 1.92
N PRO A 138 11.15 -18.81 1.96
CA PRO A 138 10.11 -19.73 2.45
C PRO A 138 9.79 -19.57 3.95
N THR A 139 10.64 -18.89 4.72
CA THR A 139 10.45 -18.75 6.18
C THR A 139 9.45 -17.65 6.54
N ASN A 140 9.20 -16.72 5.61
CA ASN A 140 8.29 -15.61 5.82
C ASN A 140 6.82 -16.05 5.72
N LYS A 141 6.27 -16.37 6.89
CA LYS A 141 4.88 -16.82 7.05
C LYS A 141 3.81 -15.81 6.61
N GLN A 142 4.16 -14.53 6.40
CA GLN A 142 3.20 -13.52 5.93
C GLN A 142 2.83 -13.73 4.45
N ILE A 143 3.76 -14.22 3.63
CA ILE A 143 3.56 -14.39 2.19
C ILE A 143 2.51 -15.49 1.91
N PRO A 144 2.61 -16.72 2.44
CA PRO A 144 1.59 -17.75 2.20
C PRO A 144 0.20 -17.36 2.71
N PHE A 145 0.11 -16.53 3.76
CA PHE A 145 -1.17 -16.02 4.24
C PHE A 145 -1.78 -15.00 3.26
N THR A 146 -0.95 -14.12 2.70
CA THR A 146 -1.38 -13.15 1.69
C THR A 146 -1.80 -13.85 0.39
N ILE A 147 -1.03 -14.84 -0.09
CA ILE A 147 -1.39 -15.67 -1.25
C ILE A 147 -2.78 -16.27 -1.07
N ARG A 148 -3.08 -16.92 0.07
CA ARG A 148 -4.39 -17.53 0.32
C ARG A 148 -5.56 -16.54 0.27
N LYS A 149 -5.34 -15.27 0.60
CA LYS A 149 -6.37 -14.22 0.54
C LYS A 149 -6.61 -13.69 -0.88
N ILE A 150 -5.60 -13.80 -1.75
CA ILE A 150 -5.59 -13.23 -3.10
C ILE A 150 -5.90 -14.30 -4.15
N GLU A 151 -5.52 -15.56 -3.92
CA GLU A 151 -5.66 -16.63 -4.91
C GLU A 151 -7.12 -16.87 -5.30
N ARG A 152 -8.03 -16.86 -4.32
CA ARG A 152 -9.44 -17.23 -4.53
C ARG A 152 -10.38 -16.03 -4.39
N PRO A 153 -11.38 -15.89 -5.27
CA PRO A 153 -12.43 -14.89 -5.10
C PRO A 153 -13.14 -15.02 -3.75
N CYS A 154 -13.34 -13.90 -3.07
CA CYS A 154 -13.93 -13.93 -1.73
C CYS A 154 -15.46 -13.99 -1.75
N VAL A 155 -16.01 -15.17 -1.47
CA VAL A 155 -17.48 -15.40 -1.37
C VAL A 155 -18.19 -14.46 -0.39
N ARG A 156 -17.50 -14.02 0.67
CA ARG A 156 -18.10 -13.16 1.71
C ARG A 156 -18.45 -11.76 1.21
N CYS A 157 -17.70 -11.23 0.25
CA CYS A 157 -17.88 -9.87 -0.25
C CYS A 157 -18.10 -9.81 -1.77
N GLY A 158 -18.41 -10.94 -2.40
CA GLY A 158 -18.47 -11.03 -3.87
C GLY A 158 -17.15 -10.62 -4.52
N ASP A 159 -16.04 -10.87 -3.84
CA ASP A 159 -14.68 -10.49 -4.23
C ASP A 159 -14.40 -9.00 -4.44
N THR A 160 -15.29 -8.11 -3.98
CA THR A 160 -15.06 -6.65 -4.02
C THR A 160 -13.93 -6.19 -3.09
N GLY A 161 -13.59 -6.99 -2.07
CA GLY A 161 -12.64 -6.60 -1.03
C GLY A 161 -13.20 -5.59 -0.02
N PHE A 162 -14.39 -5.03 -0.26
CA PHE A 162 -15.07 -4.12 0.65
C PHE A 162 -15.87 -4.86 1.72
N CYS A 163 -16.06 -4.23 2.86
CA CYS A 163 -16.92 -4.76 3.90
C CYS A 163 -18.38 -4.74 3.40
N PRO A 164 -19.07 -5.89 3.29
CA PRO A 164 -20.44 -5.93 2.78
C PRO A 164 -21.44 -5.21 3.69
N HIS A 165 -21.13 -5.08 4.98
CA HIS A 165 -22.01 -4.44 5.96
C HIS A 165 -22.00 -2.90 5.90
N CYS A 166 -20.92 -2.29 5.42
CA CYS A 166 -20.82 -0.84 5.30
C CYS A 166 -20.44 -0.37 3.88
N LYS A 167 -20.46 -1.28 2.89
CA LYS A 167 -20.09 -1.01 1.49
C LYS A 167 -18.75 -0.28 1.34
N GLY A 168 -17.72 -0.68 2.08
CA GLY A 168 -16.43 0.01 1.96
C GLY A 168 -16.28 1.30 2.76
N ARG A 169 -17.37 1.91 3.26
CA ARG A 169 -17.36 3.23 3.92
C ARG A 169 -16.69 3.23 5.29
N GLY A 170 -16.63 2.06 5.95
CA GLY A 170 -16.17 1.94 7.34
C GLY A 170 -17.16 2.50 8.38
N GLN A 171 -18.22 3.17 7.95
CA GLN A 171 -19.26 3.73 8.80
C GLN A 171 -20.64 3.32 8.31
N ARG A 172 -21.63 3.36 9.19
CA ARG A 172 -23.04 3.12 8.88
C ARG A 172 -23.86 4.28 9.42
N ARG A 173 -24.86 4.69 8.65
CA ARG A 173 -25.85 5.67 9.08
C ARG A 173 -27.09 4.94 9.57
N VAL A 174 -27.47 5.15 10.82
CA VAL A 174 -28.69 4.58 11.42
C VAL A 174 -29.43 5.72 12.11
N LEU A 175 -30.70 5.96 11.73
CA LEU A 175 -31.51 7.04 12.29
C LEU A 175 -30.80 8.41 12.27
N ARG A 176 -30.14 8.74 11.14
CA ARG A 176 -29.31 9.95 10.94
C ARG A 176 -28.06 10.06 11.83
N MET A 177 -27.75 9.07 12.68
CA MET A 177 -26.50 8.99 13.42
C MET A 177 -25.46 8.16 12.66
N GLU A 178 -24.27 8.70 12.48
CA GLU A 178 -23.13 7.95 11.95
C GLU A 178 -22.45 7.14 13.05
N ARG A 179 -22.24 5.86 12.80
CA ARG A 179 -21.51 4.96 13.70
C ARG A 179 -20.46 4.18 12.94
N LYS A 180 -19.33 3.94 13.61
CA LYS A 180 -18.28 3.06 13.13
C LYS A 180 -18.84 1.67 12.82
N CYS A 181 -18.51 1.10 11.67
CA CYS A 181 -18.91 -0.26 11.35
C CYS A 181 -18.16 -1.25 12.25
N GLU A 182 -18.88 -1.96 13.11
CA GLU A 182 -18.33 -2.93 14.04
C GLU A 182 -17.76 -4.16 13.33
N LYS A 183 -18.32 -4.53 12.17
CA LYS A 183 -17.91 -5.74 11.43
C LYS A 183 -16.53 -5.62 10.78
N CYS A 184 -16.13 -4.41 10.39
CA CYS A 184 -14.79 -4.13 9.85
C CYS A 184 -13.98 -3.19 10.74
N TYR A 185 -14.45 -2.89 11.95
CA TYR A 185 -13.85 -1.94 12.88
C TYR A 185 -13.46 -0.60 12.22
N GLY A 186 -14.34 -0.04 11.39
CA GLY A 186 -14.07 1.25 10.73
C GLY A 186 -13.20 1.20 9.49
N ARG A 187 -12.59 0.06 9.16
CA ARG A 187 -11.59 -0.04 8.08
C ARG A 187 -12.17 -0.02 6.67
N GLY A 188 -13.47 -0.25 6.52
CA GLY A 188 -14.12 -0.35 5.21
C GLY A 188 -13.80 -1.63 4.42
N ILE A 189 -12.75 -2.37 4.75
CA ILE A 189 -12.36 -3.60 4.04
C ILE A 189 -13.07 -4.85 4.56
N CYS A 190 -13.17 -5.88 3.72
CA CYS A 190 -13.64 -7.20 4.11
C CYS A 190 -12.68 -7.82 5.14
N PRO A 191 -13.14 -8.22 6.33
CA PRO A 191 -12.25 -8.79 7.35
C PRO A 191 -11.70 -10.19 6.97
N ALA A 192 -12.29 -10.87 5.99
CA ALA A 192 -11.84 -12.18 5.53
C ALA A 192 -10.70 -12.09 4.49
N CYS A 193 -10.92 -11.35 3.40
CA CYS A 193 -9.98 -11.25 2.27
C CYS A 193 -9.27 -9.88 2.17
N GLY A 194 -9.51 -8.98 3.13
CA GLY A 194 -8.86 -7.69 3.18
C GLY A 194 -7.35 -7.87 3.28
N VAL A 195 -6.65 -7.29 2.32
CA VAL A 195 -5.20 -7.12 2.33
C VAL A 195 -4.97 -5.70 2.83
N LEU A 196 -4.13 -5.55 3.87
CA LEU A 196 -3.82 -4.25 4.46
C LEU A 196 -2.73 -3.58 3.67
#